data_AF-F8E857-F1
#
_entry.id   AF-F8E857-F1
#
_cell.length_a   1.000
_cell.length_b   1.000
_cell.length_c   1.000
_cell.angle_alpha   90.00
_cell.angle_beta   90.00
_cell.angle_gamma   90.00
#
_symmetry.space_group_name_H-M   'P 1'
#
loop_
_entity.id
_entity.type
_entity.pdbx_description
1 polymer ?
#
loop_
_entity_poly.entity_id
_entity_poly.type
_entity_poly.pdbx_seq_one_letter_code
_entity_poly.pdbx_strand_id
1 'polypeptide(L)'
;MSDSSWIYDEKIIKRLEKEVELLKNESGATAAFLVDKNGQPVATSTSVSEYDTTSIAALVAGNVAATDGLAKLLGEKEFSLLFHEGENEHVHISLIFNVIILVVIFDESTSLGLIRLRVKKFITKIEEFLKSSFQDTDNHPKNIFGDITDDEIEGLFDPKESEQ
;
A
#
# COMPACT_ATOMS: atom_id res chain seq x y z
N MET A 1 10.50 -12.30 6.24
CA MET A 1 9.64 -11.30 5.57
C MET A 1 10.42 -10.03 5.21
N SER A 2 11.71 -10.10 4.84
CA SER A 2 12.48 -8.88 4.50
C SER A 2 12.49 -8.55 3.00
N ASP A 3 11.83 -9.36 2.18
CA ASP A 3 11.79 -9.12 0.74
C ASP A 3 10.41 -8.63 0.31
N SER A 4 10.32 -7.32 0.08
CA SER A 4 9.13 -6.64 -0.45
C SER A 4 8.97 -6.89 -1.95
N SER A 5 9.73 -7.82 -2.55
CA SER A 5 9.67 -8.18 -3.98
C SER A 5 8.27 -8.53 -4.48
N TRP A 6 7.38 -9.00 -3.60
CA TRP A 6 6.00 -9.31 -3.95
C TRP A 6 5.17 -8.10 -4.37
N ILE A 7 5.57 -6.89 -3.95
CA ILE A 7 4.89 -5.63 -4.33
C ILE A 7 4.91 -5.44 -5.85
N TYR A 8 5.81 -6.13 -6.57
CA TYR A 8 5.92 -6.09 -8.03
C TYR A 8 5.22 -7.28 -8.73
N ASP A 9 4.62 -8.22 -8.00
CA ASP A 9 3.85 -9.31 -8.61
C ASP A 9 2.50 -8.80 -9.10
N GLU A 10 2.34 -8.75 -10.42
CA GLU A 10 1.14 -8.24 -11.10
C GLU A 10 -0.16 -8.93 -10.65
N LYS A 11 -0.12 -10.24 -10.32
CA LYS A 11 -1.31 -10.97 -9.86
C LYS A 11 -1.70 -10.53 -8.45
N ILE A 12 -0.70 -10.31 -7.60
CA ILE A 12 -0.92 -9.81 -6.24
C ILE A 12 -1.48 -8.39 -6.31
N ILE A 13 -0.85 -7.50 -7.08
CA ILE A 13 -1.29 -6.11 -7.25
C ILE A 13 -2.74 -6.05 -7.74
N LYS A 14 -3.08 -6.75 -8.83
CA LYS A 14 -4.47 -6.77 -9.37
C LYS A 14 -5.48 -7.28 -8.35
N ARG A 15 -5.09 -8.24 -7.51
CA ARG A 15 -5.94 -8.71 -6.44
C ARG A 15 -6.13 -7.63 -5.37
N LEU A 16 -5.06 -6.96 -4.95
CA LEU A 16 -5.11 -5.88 -3.98
C LEU A 16 -5.98 -4.72 -4.48
N GLU A 17 -5.82 -4.28 -5.73
CA GLU A 17 -6.66 -3.23 -6.35
C GLU A 17 -8.14 -3.57 -6.27
N LYS A 18 -8.52 -4.81 -6.60
CA LYS A 18 -9.90 -5.27 -6.50
C LYS A 18 -10.44 -5.22 -5.07
N GLU A 19 -9.62 -5.59 -4.09
CA GLU A 19 -10.03 -5.57 -2.68
C GLU A 19 -10.14 -4.14 -2.16
N VAL A 20 -9.25 -3.25 -2.58
CA VAL A 20 -9.26 -1.82 -2.23
C VAL A 20 -10.50 -1.14 -2.82
N GLU A 21 -10.83 -1.46 -4.07
CA GLU A 21 -12.06 -1.01 -4.73
C GLU A 21 -13.31 -1.50 -3.96
N LEU A 22 -13.33 -2.76 -3.54
CA LEU A 22 -14.42 -3.30 -2.74
C LEU A 22 -14.54 -2.59 -1.38
N LEU A 23 -13.42 -2.35 -0.70
CA LEU A 23 -13.38 -1.60 0.55
C LEU A 23 -13.98 -0.20 0.38
N LYS A 24 -13.55 0.54 -0.66
CA LYS A 24 -14.09 1.87 -0.97
C LYS A 24 -15.61 1.81 -1.08
N ASN A 25 -16.12 0.94 -1.94
CA ASN A 25 -17.55 0.84 -2.22
C ASN A 25 -18.37 0.39 -1.01
N GLU A 26 -17.89 -0.59 -0.24
CA GLU A 26 -18.62 -1.12 0.93
C GLU A 26 -18.57 -0.20 2.16
N SER A 27 -17.60 0.70 2.22
CA SER A 27 -17.44 1.66 3.30
C SER A 27 -18.09 3.01 3.01
N GLY A 28 -18.34 3.34 1.74
CA GLY A 28 -18.76 4.68 1.33
C GLY A 28 -17.62 5.69 1.30
N ALA A 29 -16.37 5.23 1.32
CA ALA A 29 -15.20 6.10 1.26
C ALA A 29 -15.08 6.78 -0.12
N THR A 30 -14.59 8.02 -0.11
CA THR A 30 -14.28 8.78 -1.32
C THR A 30 -13.08 8.18 -2.04
N ALA A 31 -12.06 7.77 -1.29
CA ALA A 31 -10.86 7.12 -1.82
C ALA A 31 -10.30 6.06 -0.86
N ALA A 32 -9.66 5.03 -1.43
CA ALA A 32 -8.87 4.06 -0.68
C ALA A 32 -7.68 3.60 -1.52
N PHE A 33 -6.52 3.47 -0.91
CA PHE A 33 -5.32 2.97 -1.58
C PHE A 33 -4.29 2.41 -0.61
N LEU A 34 -3.42 1.56 -1.13
CA LEU A 34 -2.29 0.98 -0.42
C LEU A 34 -1.01 1.70 -0.83
N VAL A 35 -0.14 1.90 0.14
CA VAL A 35 1.14 2.59 0.01
C VAL A 35 2.21 1.72 0.65
N ASP A 36 3.40 1.63 0.04
CA ASP A 36 4.54 1.00 0.69
C ASP A 36 5.17 1.93 1.75
N LYS A 37 6.09 1.43 2.56
CA LYS A 37 6.79 2.26 3.57
C LYS A 37 7.65 3.39 2.98
N ASN A 38 7.93 3.37 1.67
CA ASN A 38 8.73 4.38 0.99
C ASN A 38 7.85 5.49 0.40
N GLY A 39 6.52 5.42 0.59
CA GLY A 39 5.58 6.40 0.07
C GLY A 39 5.18 6.15 -1.39
N GLN A 40 5.43 4.96 -1.93
CA GLN A 40 5.00 4.60 -3.28
C GLN A 40 3.61 3.95 -3.23
N PRO A 41 2.65 4.42 -4.04
CA PRO A 41 1.37 3.72 -4.21
C PRO A 41 1.57 2.30 -4.73
N VAL A 42 0.89 1.33 -4.11
CA VAL A 42 0.95 -0.10 -4.47
C VAL A 42 -0.32 -0.54 -5.21
N ALA A 43 -1.48 -0.12 -4.71
CA ALA A 43 -2.77 -0.47 -5.29
C ALA A 43 -3.78 0.64 -4.99
N THR A 44 -4.54 1.05 -5.99
CA THR A 44 -5.49 2.17 -5.88
C THR A 44 -6.89 1.73 -6.26
N SER A 45 -7.92 2.25 -5.57
CA SER A 45 -9.29 2.14 -6.08
C SER A 45 -9.46 2.91 -7.40
N THR A 46 -10.55 2.65 -8.10
CA THR A 46 -10.99 3.44 -9.24
C THR A 46 -11.52 4.82 -8.79
N SER A 47 -11.35 5.82 -9.64
CA SER A 47 -11.80 7.20 -9.40
C SER A 47 -11.09 7.93 -8.24
N VAL A 48 -9.78 7.70 -8.05
CA VAL A 48 -8.95 8.54 -7.15
C VAL A 48 -8.48 9.84 -7.81
N SER A 49 -8.97 10.17 -9.01
CA SER A 49 -8.48 11.27 -9.85
C SER A 49 -8.60 12.66 -9.20
N GLU A 50 -9.41 12.81 -8.16
CA GLU A 50 -9.54 14.06 -7.40
C GLU A 50 -8.38 14.28 -6.43
N TYR A 51 -7.62 13.24 -6.10
CA TYR A 51 -6.49 13.30 -5.18
C TYR A 51 -5.17 13.03 -5.88
N ASP A 52 -4.15 13.81 -5.52
CA ASP A 52 -2.76 13.46 -5.81
C ASP A 52 -2.32 12.32 -4.86
N THR A 53 -2.61 11.09 -5.27
CA THR A 53 -2.32 9.89 -4.49
C THR A 53 -0.83 9.74 -4.22
N THR A 54 0.04 10.18 -5.13
CA THR A 54 1.50 10.15 -4.95
C THR A 54 1.93 11.09 -3.83
N SER A 55 1.45 12.33 -3.83
CA SER A 55 1.76 13.28 -2.74
C SER A 55 1.22 12.81 -1.40
N ILE A 56 -0.02 12.31 -1.35
CA ILE A 56 -0.61 11.79 -0.10
C ILE A 56 0.16 10.57 0.39
N ALA A 57 0.54 9.65 -0.51
CA ALA A 57 1.33 8.47 -0.18
C ALA A 57 2.67 8.84 0.49
N ALA A 58 3.41 9.79 -0.09
CA ALA A 58 4.67 10.27 0.47
C ALA A 58 4.47 10.91 1.86
N LEU A 59 3.45 11.74 2.03
CA LEU A 59 3.13 12.39 3.30
C LEU A 59 2.71 11.39 4.38
N VAL A 60 1.90 10.39 4.03
CA VAL A 60 1.48 9.33 4.95
C VAL A 60 2.66 8.47 5.39
N ALA A 61 3.54 8.07 4.47
CA ALA A 61 4.74 7.32 4.82
C ALA A 61 5.65 8.12 5.77
N GLY A 62 5.84 9.42 5.50
CA GLY A 62 6.56 10.32 6.40
C GLY A 62 5.90 10.47 7.77
N ASN A 63 4.56 10.55 7.82
CA ASN A 63 3.80 10.62 9.05
C ASN A 63 3.99 9.36 9.90
N VAL A 64 3.82 8.17 9.30
CA VAL A 64 4.04 6.88 9.97
C VAL A 64 5.47 6.82 10.53
N ALA A 65 6.47 7.12 9.70
CA ALA A 65 7.88 7.12 10.11
C ALA A 65 8.18 8.09 11.26
N ALA A 66 7.55 9.26 11.29
CA ALA A 66 7.71 10.22 12.38
C ALA A 66 7.04 9.72 13.67
N THR A 67 5.85 9.13 13.56
CA THR A 67 5.10 8.62 14.72
C THR A 67 5.73 7.36 15.35
N ASP A 68 6.60 6.64 14.64
CA ASP A 68 7.43 5.57 15.24
C ASP A 68 8.35 6.10 16.34
N GLY A 69 8.86 7.32 16.19
CA GLY A 69 9.65 7.99 17.23
C GLY A 69 8.81 8.24 18.48
N LEU A 70 7.57 8.69 18.29
CA LEU A 70 6.62 8.91 19.38
C LEU A 70 6.23 7.60 20.07
N ALA A 71 5.97 6.53 19.32
CA ALA A 71 5.65 5.22 19.88
C ALA A 71 6.76 4.73 20.83
N LYS A 72 8.02 4.83 20.40
CA LYS A 72 9.20 4.47 21.23
C LYS A 72 9.28 5.28 22.51
N LEU A 73 9.03 6.59 22.45
CA LEU A 73 9.05 7.47 23.63
C LEU A 73 7.96 7.09 24.66
N LEU A 74 6.83 6.56 24.19
CA LEU A 74 5.73 6.11 25.03
C LEU A 74 5.83 4.64 25.45
N GLY A 75 6.86 3.92 25.00
CA GLY A 75 7.02 2.48 25.27
C GLY A 75 6.10 1.59 24.44
N GLU A 76 5.47 2.14 23.41
CA GLU A 76 4.65 1.40 22.45
C GLU A 76 5.52 0.81 21.34
N LYS A 77 5.06 -0.30 20.74
CA LYS A 77 5.76 -0.91 19.60
C LYS A 77 5.63 -0.02 18.35
N GLU A 78 4.41 0.37 18.03
CA GLU A 78 4.02 1.18 16.87
C GLU A 78 2.58 1.67 17.05
N PHE A 79 2.22 2.77 16.37
CA PHE A 79 0.82 3.14 16.20
C PHE A 79 0.26 2.45 14.95
N SER A 80 -0.46 1.35 15.15
CA SER A 80 -1.03 0.56 14.04
C SER A 80 -2.21 1.24 13.32
N LEU A 81 -2.76 2.29 13.92
CA LEU A 81 -3.89 3.05 13.40
C LEU A 81 -3.72 4.54 13.73
N LEU A 82 -3.85 5.38 12.71
CA LEU A 82 -3.89 6.84 12.84
C LEU A 82 -5.19 7.34 12.22
N PHE A 83 -5.75 8.39 12.81
CA PHE A 83 -6.96 9.04 12.31
C PHE A 83 -6.76 10.56 12.35
N HIS A 84 -7.02 11.20 11.22
CA HIS A 84 -6.98 12.65 11.08
C HIS A 84 -8.37 13.16 10.72
N GLU A 85 -8.91 14.02 11.57
CA GLU A 85 -10.21 14.65 11.37
C GLU A 85 -9.99 16.03 10.74
N GLY A 86 -10.41 16.20 9.49
CA GLY A 86 -10.59 17.52 8.89
C GLY A 86 -12.04 17.99 8.98
N GLU A 87 -12.28 19.23 8.55
CA GLU A 87 -13.61 19.86 8.55
C GLU A 87 -14.58 19.20 7.57
N ASN A 88 -14.09 18.78 6.40
CA ASN A 88 -14.92 18.15 5.36
C ASN A 88 -14.50 16.71 5.05
N GLU A 89 -13.22 16.41 5.24
CA GLU A 89 -12.63 15.12 4.92
C GLU A 89 -11.86 14.57 6.10
N HIS A 90 -11.90 13.27 6.25
CA HIS A 90 -11.20 12.55 7.28
C HIS A 90 -10.30 11.49 6.65
N VAL A 91 -9.15 11.22 7.29
CA VAL A 91 -8.18 10.25 6.80
C VAL A 91 -7.97 9.17 7.85
N HIS A 92 -8.25 7.93 7.47
CA HIS A 92 -7.97 6.75 8.26
C HIS A 92 -6.76 6.02 7.68
N ILE A 93 -5.74 5.82 8.52
CA ILE A 93 -4.47 5.20 8.14
C ILE A 93 -4.29 3.93 8.98
N SER A 94 -3.92 2.82 8.35
CA SER A 94 -3.66 1.56 9.06
C SER A 94 -2.47 0.83 8.50
N LEU A 95 -1.64 0.28 9.37
CA LEU A 95 -0.48 -0.52 9.00
C LEU A 95 -0.90 -1.98 8.83
N ILE A 96 -0.41 -2.62 7.76
CA ILE A 96 -0.60 -4.05 7.47
C ILE A 96 0.78 -4.69 7.42
N PHE A 97 1.05 -5.61 8.36
CA PHE A 97 2.35 -6.29 8.55
C PHE A 97 3.57 -5.36 8.64
N ASN A 98 3.38 -4.07 8.97
CA ASN A 98 4.43 -3.04 8.98
C ASN A 98 5.20 -2.91 7.64
N VAL A 99 4.57 -3.29 6.53
CA VAL A 99 5.17 -3.21 5.18
C VAL A 99 4.28 -2.46 4.19
N ILE A 100 2.97 -2.44 4.45
CA ILE A 100 1.97 -1.72 3.65
C ILE A 100 1.20 -0.80 4.59
N ILE A 101 0.87 0.39 4.09
CA ILE A 101 0.00 1.35 4.74
C ILE A 101 -1.27 1.46 3.90
N LEU A 102 -2.42 1.19 4.53
CA LEU A 102 -3.73 1.47 3.96
C LEU A 102 -4.13 2.90 4.31
N VAL A 103 -4.54 3.65 3.30
CA VAL A 103 -5.11 5.00 3.42
C VAL A 103 -6.56 4.95 2.94
N VAL A 104 -7.48 5.49 3.75
CA VAL A 104 -8.89 5.65 3.40
C VAL A 104 -9.31 7.08 3.69
N ILE A 105 -9.86 7.76 2.68
CA ILE A 105 -10.36 9.13 2.75
C ILE A 105 -11.87 9.08 2.63
N PHE A 106 -12.57 9.77 3.52
CA PHE A 106 -14.04 9.79 3.55
C PHE A 106 -14.55 11.12 4.12
N ASP A 107 -15.78 11.48 3.76
CA ASP A 107 -16.46 12.68 4.21
C ASP A 107 -17.55 12.37 5.26
N GLU A 108 -18.31 13.40 5.64
CA GLU A 108 -19.39 13.31 6.63
C GLU A 108 -20.53 12.35 6.23
N SER A 109 -20.63 11.94 4.96
CA SER A 109 -21.64 10.96 4.53
C SER A 109 -21.37 9.57 5.11
N THR A 110 -20.15 9.34 5.60
CA THR A 110 -19.70 8.07 6.15
C THR A 110 -19.20 8.20 7.58
N SER A 111 -19.71 7.35 8.48
CA SER A 111 -19.24 7.34 9.87
C SER A 111 -17.87 6.66 10.04
N LEU A 112 -17.04 7.18 10.96
CA LEU A 112 -15.79 6.55 11.37
C LEU A 112 -15.99 5.09 11.86
N GLY A 113 -17.12 4.79 12.49
CA GLY A 113 -17.45 3.44 12.94
C GLY A 113 -17.59 2.44 11.78
N LEU A 114 -18.23 2.86 10.69
CA LEU A 114 -18.36 2.04 9.49
C LEU A 114 -17.01 1.82 8.80
N ILE A 115 -16.20 2.88 8.69
CA ILE A 115 -14.84 2.81 8.14
C ILE A 115 -14.01 1.81 8.93
N ARG A 116 -13.95 1.93 10.26
CA ARG A 116 -13.21 1.02 11.13
C ARG A 116 -13.67 -0.44 10.97
N LEU A 117 -14.98 -0.67 10.88
CA LEU A 117 -15.52 -2.01 10.68
C LEU A 117 -15.06 -2.62 9.34
N ARG A 118 -15.14 -1.85 8.25
CA ARG A 118 -14.78 -2.32 6.91
C ARG A 118 -13.27 -2.48 6.74
N VAL A 119 -12.48 -1.53 7.25
CA VAL A 119 -11.02 -1.61 7.28
C VAL A 119 -10.55 -2.84 8.04
N LYS A 120 -11.12 -3.13 9.22
CA LYS A 120 -10.76 -4.33 9.99
C LYS A 120 -10.98 -5.62 9.17
N LYS A 121 -12.13 -5.75 8.49
CA LYS A 121 -12.43 -6.90 7.63
C LYS A 121 -11.46 -6.99 6.44
N PHE A 122 -11.18 -5.86 5.81
CA PHE A 122 -10.23 -5.77 4.72
C PHE A 122 -8.84 -6.23 5.15
N ILE A 123 -8.31 -5.71 6.27
CA ILE A 123 -6.99 -6.09 6.79
C ILE A 123 -6.93 -7.60 7.02
N THR A 124 -7.89 -8.20 7.73
CA THR A 124 -7.91 -9.65 7.95
C THR A 124 -7.85 -10.44 6.65
N LYS A 125 -8.65 -10.05 5.64
CA LYS A 125 -8.69 -10.70 4.33
C LYS A 125 -7.37 -10.58 3.56
N ILE A 126 -6.75 -9.41 3.59
CA ILE A 126 -5.48 -9.14 2.91
C ILE A 126 -4.34 -9.88 3.61
N GLU A 127 -4.34 -9.91 4.93
CA GLU A 127 -3.36 -10.68 5.69
C GLU A 127 -3.40 -12.17 5.37
N GLU A 128 -4.60 -12.75 5.28
CA GLU A 128 -4.80 -14.15 4.87
C GLU A 128 -4.32 -14.40 3.45
N PHE A 129 -4.71 -13.54 2.50
CA PHE A 129 -4.31 -13.63 1.09
C PHE A 129 -2.79 -13.55 0.91
N LEU A 130 -2.15 -12.60 1.58
CA LEU A 130 -0.69 -12.43 1.51
C LEU A 130 0.01 -13.64 2.15
N LYS A 131 -0.43 -14.09 3.33
CA LYS A 131 0.12 -15.30 3.98
C LYS A 131 0.04 -16.52 3.06
N SER A 132 -1.10 -16.78 2.40
CA SER A 132 -1.22 -17.92 1.49
C SER A 132 -0.32 -17.79 0.26
N SER A 133 -0.21 -16.58 -0.30
CA SER A 133 0.61 -16.32 -1.48
C SER A 133 2.12 -16.53 -1.22
N PHE A 134 2.56 -16.40 0.03
CA PHE A 134 3.96 -16.60 0.43
C PHE A 134 4.28 -18.01 0.93
N GLN A 135 3.30 -18.76 1.46
CA GLN A 135 3.51 -20.16 1.85
C GLN A 135 3.68 -21.08 0.64
N ASP A 136 3.05 -20.77 -0.48
CA ASP A 136 3.21 -21.52 -1.73
C ASP A 136 4.58 -21.28 -2.40
N THR A 137 5.30 -20.22 -2.03
CA THR A 137 6.62 -19.89 -2.59
C THR A 137 7.76 -20.66 -1.92
N ASP A 138 7.62 -21.08 -0.66
CA ASP A 138 8.65 -21.89 0.05
C ASP A 138 8.75 -23.34 -0.47
N ASN A 139 7.78 -23.82 -1.26
CA ASN A 139 7.83 -25.13 -1.94
C ASN A 139 8.29 -25.07 -3.40
N HIS A 140 8.60 -23.88 -3.93
CA HIS A 140 9.18 -23.71 -5.25
C HIS A 140 10.25 -22.63 -5.23
N PRO A 141 11.55 -22.98 -5.14
CA PRO A 141 12.61 -22.03 -5.43
C PRO A 141 12.57 -21.75 -6.94
N LYS A 142 11.77 -20.78 -7.36
CA LYS A 142 11.69 -20.35 -8.75
C LYS A 142 12.73 -19.24 -8.95
N ASN A 143 13.71 -19.53 -9.79
CA ASN A 143 14.59 -18.57 -10.43
C ASN A 143 13.77 -17.35 -10.91
N ILE A 144 13.84 -16.22 -10.20
CA ILE A 144 13.28 -14.93 -10.66
C ILE A 144 14.34 -14.14 -11.46
N PHE A 145 15.59 -14.59 -11.48
CA PHE A 145 16.67 -14.02 -12.30
C PHE A 145 17.23 -15.01 -13.33
N GLY A 146 16.44 -16.01 -13.75
CA GLY A 146 16.89 -17.07 -14.65
C GLY A 146 17.06 -16.65 -16.12
N ASP A 147 16.45 -15.55 -16.56
CA ASP A 147 16.33 -15.21 -17.98
C ASP A 147 16.71 -13.76 -18.33
N ILE A 148 17.37 -13.02 -17.43
CA ILE A 148 18.00 -11.75 -17.83
C ILE A 148 19.47 -12.07 -18.13
N THR A 149 19.82 -12.06 -19.41
CA THR A 149 21.22 -12.18 -19.84
C THR A 149 21.91 -10.83 -19.72
N ASP A 150 23.21 -10.83 -19.41
CA ASP A 150 24.01 -9.60 -19.25
C ASP A 150 23.92 -8.68 -20.49
N ASP A 151 23.66 -9.24 -21.67
CA ASP A 151 23.47 -8.52 -22.94
C ASP A 151 22.22 -7.60 -22.94
N GLU A 152 21.15 -7.95 -22.21
CA GLU A 152 19.93 -7.12 -22.10
C GLU A 152 20.11 -5.96 -21.11
N ILE A 153 21.00 -6.14 -20.13
CA ILE A 153 21.34 -5.09 -19.15
C ILE A 153 22.27 -4.06 -19.81
N GLU A 154 23.20 -4.49 -20.66
CA GLU A 154 24.08 -3.56 -21.41
C GLU A 154 23.30 -2.65 -22.38
N GLY A 155 22.20 -3.13 -22.96
CA GLY A 155 21.33 -2.32 -23.83
C GLY A 155 20.55 -1.21 -23.12
N LEU A 156 20.45 -1.25 -21.79
CA LEU A 156 19.70 -0.29 -20.97
C LEU A 156 20.52 0.95 -20.59
N PHE A 157 21.85 0.90 -20.76
CA PHE A 157 22.77 1.98 -20.42
C PHE A 157 23.39 2.69 -21.63
N ASP A 158 22.99 2.34 -22.85
CA ASP A 158 23.56 2.91 -24.08
C ASP A 158 22.90 4.28 -24.38
N PRO A 159 23.53 5.43 -24.09
CA PRO A 159 22.96 6.73 -24.38
C PRO A 159 23.35 7.08 -25.80
N LYS A 160 22.52 6.71 -26.77
CA LYS A 160 22.64 7.27 -28.12
C LYS A 160 21.72 8.47 -28.27
N GLU A 161 22.16 9.59 -27.72
CA GLU A 161 21.84 10.88 -28.33
C GLU A 161 22.98 11.32 -29.26
N SER A 162 22.53 12.02 -30.30
CA SER A 162 23.24 12.99 -31.14
C SER A 162 23.90 12.53 -32.45
N GLU A 163 23.30 13.09 -33.52
CA GLU A 163 23.93 13.72 -34.69
C GLU A 163 24.40 12.83 -35.85
N GLN A 164 23.53 12.72 -36.87
CA GLN A 164 23.61 13.58 -38.08
C GLN A 164 22.28 13.60 -38.84
#